data_AF-A0A0B6RLJ7-F1
#
_entry.id   AF-A0A0B6RLJ7-F1
#
_cell.length_a   1.000
_cell.length_b   1.000
_cell.length_c   1.000
_cell.angle_alpha   90.00
_cell.angle_beta   90.00
_cell.angle_gamma   90.00
#
_symmetry.space_group_name_H-M   'P 1'
#
loop_
_entity.id
_entity.type
_entity.pdbx_description
1 polymer ?
#
loop_
_entity_poly.entity_id
_entity_poly.type
_entity_poly.pdbx_seq_one_letter_code
_entity_poly.pdbx_strand_id
1 'polypeptide(L)'
;MAAKPKMSPEQWAAVRMHWELDPRAGYAWLVEELHLPVSAPAVRKVSLRDAWAKRVDVSTAPAAGKKMARSAATSRSDARASDSREDEFEIGSVSVKVSRNHRAETAERKTRQGRETMPRRETMPRRETMPLTTVEAVERDPDQFGVFAELSDMQELFVREYLIDLNGKAAAIRAGYSARSAETQASRLLSTEKVHDAVAMQLSIRAKRLGIDADEVIRIWVTIVNLDYNEFSQLRRVCCPYCWGEGHARQYTPSGLQEAIQKHARERARRKKADATDDIGEFPEYTDAWYDKRKAPHEDCPECHGRGIEEVFFNDTRTLSPAARLAYCGVKVGKEGIEVLTLSKEKMLENLARALGLFKEKEAEVNINLVSGDELYRVYDERMRSARARQAAVLVERGLTAETVEPISVVASRAGAQDDDLTGD
;
A
#
# COMPACT_ATOMS: atom_id res chain seq x y z
N MET A 1 11.05 -35.74 -18.65
CA MET A 1 11.23 -34.35 -19.12
C MET A 1 12.29 -34.39 -20.22
N ALA A 2 11.89 -34.21 -21.48
CA ALA A 2 12.84 -34.17 -22.60
C ALA A 2 13.84 -33.03 -22.38
N ALA A 3 15.12 -33.28 -22.62
CA ALA A 3 16.14 -32.24 -22.53
C ALA A 3 15.78 -31.09 -23.49
N LYS A 4 15.83 -29.84 -23.00
CA LYS A 4 15.62 -28.64 -23.82
C LYS A 4 16.56 -28.70 -25.05
N PRO A 5 16.09 -28.35 -26.26
CA PRO A 5 16.89 -28.43 -27.47
C PRO A 5 18.15 -27.57 -27.32
N LYS A 6 19.32 -28.21 -27.35
CA LYS A 6 20.61 -27.53 -27.31
C LYS A 6 20.84 -26.90 -28.68
N MET A 7 20.88 -25.57 -28.72
CA MET A 7 21.33 -24.86 -29.91
C MET A 7 22.76 -25.31 -30.29
N SER A 8 22.99 -25.49 -31.58
CA SER A 8 24.32 -25.87 -32.09
C SER A 8 25.31 -24.72 -31.92
N PRO A 9 26.64 -25.00 -31.90
CA PRO A 9 27.66 -23.95 -31.85
C PRO A 9 27.53 -22.92 -32.99
N GLU A 10 27.10 -23.37 -34.17
CA GLU A 10 26.86 -22.50 -35.34
C GLU A 10 25.68 -21.55 -35.13
N GLN A 11 24.60 -22.04 -34.52
CA GLN A 11 23.45 -21.21 -34.18
C GLN A 11 23.81 -20.13 -33.14
N TRP A 12 24.66 -20.47 -32.15
CA TRP A 12 25.17 -19.49 -31.20
C TRP A 12 26.05 -18.42 -31.85
N ALA A 13 26.87 -18.80 -32.84
CA ALA A 13 27.69 -17.85 -33.61
C ALA A 13 26.83 -16.88 -34.44
N ALA A 14 25.73 -17.36 -35.03
CA ALA A 14 24.79 -16.51 -35.77
C ALA A 14 24.07 -15.50 -34.85
N VAL A 15 23.62 -15.96 -33.68
CA VAL A 15 23.01 -15.10 -32.66
C VAL A 15 24.00 -14.07 -32.13
N ARG A 16 25.26 -14.47 -31.90
CA ARG A 16 26.35 -13.56 -31.56
C ARG A 16 26.52 -12.47 -32.61
N MET A 17 26.62 -12.85 -33.88
CA MET A 17 26.82 -11.89 -34.97
C MET A 17 25.66 -10.88 -35.06
N HIS A 18 24.42 -11.35 -34.97
CA HIS A 18 23.24 -10.47 -34.95
C HIS A 18 23.26 -9.51 -33.76
N TRP A 19 23.61 -10.01 -32.57
CA TRP A 19 23.70 -9.17 -31.40
C TRP A 19 24.86 -8.18 -31.48
N GLU A 20 26.06 -8.57 -31.95
CA GLU A 20 27.22 -7.69 -32.04
C GLU A 20 27.07 -6.56 -33.07
N LEU A 21 26.23 -6.76 -34.09
CA LEU A 21 25.93 -5.77 -35.15
C LEU A 21 24.83 -4.78 -34.76
N ASP A 22 23.93 -5.13 -33.84
CA ASP A 22 22.79 -4.28 -33.48
C ASP A 22 23.14 -3.29 -32.34
N PRO A 23 22.78 -2.00 -32.41
CA PRO A 23 23.08 -1.03 -31.35
C PRO A 23 22.22 -1.17 -30.08
N ARG A 24 21.11 -1.92 -30.10
CA ARG A 24 20.18 -2.07 -28.98
C ARG A 24 20.81 -2.87 -27.83
N ALA A 25 20.59 -2.39 -26.59
CA ALA A 25 21.03 -3.06 -25.36
C ALA A 25 20.09 -4.21 -24.95
N GLY A 26 20.59 -5.14 -24.14
CA GLY A 26 19.84 -6.30 -23.64
C GLY A 26 19.78 -7.48 -24.62
N TYR A 27 19.03 -8.52 -24.22
CA TYR A 27 18.92 -9.80 -24.95
C TYR A 27 17.46 -10.24 -25.20
N ALA A 28 16.48 -9.54 -24.64
CA ALA A 28 15.05 -9.90 -24.77
C ALA A 28 14.56 -9.77 -26.21
N TRP A 29 14.85 -8.65 -26.87
CA TRP A 29 14.50 -8.40 -28.28
C TRP A 29 15.13 -9.45 -29.21
N LEU A 30 16.34 -9.90 -28.90
CA LEU A 30 17.07 -10.87 -29.72
C LEU A 30 16.37 -12.23 -29.74
N VAL A 31 15.80 -12.65 -28.60
CA VAL A 31 15.05 -13.91 -28.49
C VAL A 31 13.71 -13.82 -29.20
N GLU A 32 13.03 -12.67 -29.09
CA GLU A 32 11.72 -12.43 -29.69
C GLU A 32 11.81 -12.31 -31.22
N GLU A 33 12.77 -11.53 -31.74
CA GLU A 33 12.93 -11.32 -33.19
C GLU A 33 13.50 -12.57 -33.90
N LEU A 34 14.52 -13.22 -33.33
CA LEU A 34 15.12 -14.43 -33.91
C LEU A 34 14.37 -15.72 -33.54
N HIS A 35 13.26 -15.62 -32.80
CA HIS A 35 12.42 -16.74 -32.35
C HIS A 35 13.26 -17.87 -31.74
N LEU A 36 14.19 -17.51 -30.85
CA LEU A 36 15.18 -18.44 -30.33
C LEU A 36 14.51 -19.46 -29.38
N PRO A 37 14.91 -20.74 -29.44
CA PRO A 37 14.37 -21.79 -28.55
C PRO A 37 14.94 -21.71 -27.12
N VAL A 38 15.62 -20.60 -26.77
CA VAL A 38 16.29 -20.35 -25.49
C VAL A 38 15.84 -19.00 -24.94
N SER A 39 15.82 -18.88 -23.60
CA SER A 39 15.40 -17.63 -22.95
C SER A 39 16.50 -16.56 -22.99
N ALA A 40 16.11 -15.28 -22.87
CA ALA A 40 17.06 -14.16 -22.86
C ALA A 40 18.17 -14.28 -21.79
N PRO A 41 17.90 -14.81 -20.57
CA PRO A 41 18.95 -15.10 -19.59
C PRO A 41 19.96 -16.16 -20.06
N ALA A 42 19.51 -17.18 -20.81
CA ALA A 42 20.41 -18.19 -21.35
C ALA A 42 21.38 -17.58 -22.39
N VAL A 43 20.89 -16.67 -23.22
CA VAL A 43 21.73 -15.91 -24.17
C VAL A 43 22.72 -15.01 -23.43
N ARG A 44 22.29 -14.32 -22.38
CA ARG A 44 23.16 -13.48 -21.53
C ARG A 44 24.30 -14.27 -20.90
N LYS A 45 24.04 -15.49 -20.41
CA LYS A 45 25.10 -16.33 -19.83
C LYS A 45 26.14 -16.74 -20.85
N VAL A 46 25.70 -17.10 -22.05
CA VAL A 46 26.60 -17.43 -23.16
C VAL A 46 27.40 -16.20 -23.56
N SER A 47 26.78 -15.02 -23.66
CA SER A 47 27.48 -13.78 -24.01
C SER A 47 28.51 -13.36 -22.96
N LEU A 48 28.22 -13.53 -21.67
CA LEU A 48 29.16 -13.26 -20.58
C LEU A 48 30.30 -14.29 -20.54
N ARG A 49 29.98 -15.58 -20.71
CA ARG A 49 30.98 -16.67 -20.73
C ARG A 49 31.93 -16.55 -21.91
N ASP A 50 31.40 -16.20 -23.08
CA ASP A 50 32.15 -16.15 -24.34
C ASP A 50 32.58 -14.71 -24.70
N ALA A 51 32.46 -13.79 -23.74
CA ALA A 51 32.87 -12.38 -23.82
C ALA A 51 32.45 -11.67 -25.11
N TRP A 52 31.16 -11.69 -25.43
CA TRP A 52 30.63 -10.99 -26.60
C TRP A 52 30.76 -9.48 -26.43
N ALA A 53 31.10 -8.77 -27.51
CA ALA A 53 31.29 -7.33 -27.50
C ALA A 53 30.62 -6.70 -28.72
N LYS A 54 29.79 -5.68 -28.49
CA LYS A 54 29.19 -4.91 -29.58
C LYS A 54 30.29 -4.28 -30.43
N ARG A 55 30.13 -4.32 -31.76
CA ARG A 55 31.01 -3.57 -32.66
C ARG A 55 30.72 -2.09 -32.47
N VAL A 56 31.70 -1.37 -31.95
CA VAL A 56 31.59 0.07 -31.76
C VAL A 56 31.76 0.71 -33.14
N ASP A 57 30.68 1.18 -33.74
CA ASP A 57 30.80 2.17 -34.81
C ASP A 57 31.39 3.45 -34.20
N VAL A 58 32.49 3.93 -34.77
CA VAL A 58 33.21 5.17 -34.38
C VAL A 58 32.40 6.41 -34.80
N SER A 59 31.09 6.39 -34.62
CA SER A 59 30.18 7.45 -35.01
C SER A 59 29.03 7.61 -34.02
N THR A 60 29.34 7.62 -32.72
CA THR A 60 28.65 8.41 -31.68
C THR A 60 29.22 8.05 -30.31
N ALA A 61 30.15 8.86 -29.80
CA ALA A 61 30.60 8.78 -28.42
C ALA A 61 29.88 9.86 -27.60
N PRO A 62 29.16 9.53 -26.51
CA PRO A 62 28.90 10.50 -25.46
C PRO A 62 30.12 10.58 -24.54
N ALA A 63 30.48 11.81 -24.16
CA ALA A 63 31.67 12.13 -23.40
C ALA A 63 31.72 11.39 -22.05
N ALA A 64 32.79 10.62 -21.84
CA ALA A 64 33.13 10.05 -20.54
C ALA A 64 33.51 11.18 -19.57
N GLY A 65 32.68 11.40 -18.55
CA GLY A 65 32.97 12.28 -17.43
C GLY A 65 34.19 11.77 -16.65
N LYS A 66 35.18 12.65 -16.45
CA LYS A 66 36.37 12.41 -15.65
C LYS A 66 36.01 11.96 -14.23
N LYS A 67 36.56 10.83 -13.79
CA LYS A 67 36.66 10.45 -12.39
C LYS A 67 37.48 11.52 -11.65
N MET A 68 36.86 12.27 -10.74
CA MET A 68 37.60 13.01 -9.73
C MET A 68 37.87 12.09 -8.54
N ALA A 69 39.16 11.86 -8.28
CA ALA A 69 39.66 11.23 -7.08
C ALA A 69 39.29 12.10 -5.85
N ARG A 70 38.65 11.49 -4.84
CA ARG A 70 38.58 12.08 -3.50
C ARG A 70 39.84 11.67 -2.75
N SER A 71 40.77 12.60 -2.61
CA SER A 71 41.87 12.50 -1.66
C SER A 71 41.37 12.86 -0.26
N ALA A 72 41.68 12.00 0.70
CA ALA A 72 41.57 12.26 2.12
C ALA A 72 42.49 13.43 2.52
N ALA A 73 41.98 14.36 3.32
CA ALA A 73 42.79 15.31 4.07
C ALA A 73 42.20 15.42 5.48
N THR A 74 42.94 14.80 6.39
CA THR A 74 42.84 14.88 7.84
C THR A 74 43.18 16.29 8.30
N SER A 75 42.37 16.90 9.15
CA SER A 75 42.85 17.92 10.09
C SER A 75 42.05 17.86 11.39
N ARG A 76 42.73 17.35 12.42
CA ARG A 76 42.42 17.57 13.83
C ARG A 76 42.50 19.07 14.14
N SER A 77 41.58 19.56 14.96
CA SER A 77 41.93 20.51 16.03
C SER A 77 40.90 20.41 17.16
N ASP A 78 41.44 20.51 18.37
CA ASP A 78 40.86 20.07 19.63
C ASP A 78 39.81 21.00 20.25
N ALA A 79 39.00 20.36 21.09
CA ALA A 79 38.14 20.80 22.18
C ALA A 79 38.27 22.22 22.77
N ARG A 80 37.11 22.81 23.10
CA ARG A 80 36.85 23.32 24.45
C ARG A 80 35.35 23.44 24.78
N ALA A 81 35.02 23.08 26.02
CA ALA A 81 33.70 23.03 26.64
C ALA A 81 33.24 24.37 27.26
N SER A 82 32.08 24.32 27.92
CA SER A 82 31.31 25.37 28.62
C SER A 82 30.40 26.18 27.69
N ASP A 83 29.16 26.54 28.02
CA ASP A 83 28.48 26.60 29.31
C ASP A 83 26.96 26.62 29.04
N SER A 84 26.21 26.02 29.95
CA SER A 84 24.75 25.97 30.02
C SER A 84 24.15 27.35 30.28
N ARG A 85 23.10 27.72 29.54
CA ARG A 85 22.12 28.72 29.98
C ARG A 85 20.77 28.44 29.33
N GLU A 86 19.82 28.09 30.18
CA GLU A 86 18.39 28.06 29.93
C GLU A 86 17.92 29.50 29.75
N ASP A 87 17.14 29.77 28.69
CA ASP A 87 16.34 31.00 28.59
C ASP A 87 14.91 30.59 28.24
N GLU A 88 14.03 30.85 29.20
CA GLU A 88 12.59 30.74 29.14
C GLU A 88 12.04 31.68 28.06
N PHE A 89 11.15 31.19 27.19
CA PHE A 89 10.50 32.02 26.18
C PHE A 89 9.02 32.22 26.56
N GLU A 90 8.72 33.36 27.16
CA GLU A 90 7.37 33.84 27.42
C GLU A 90 6.63 34.16 26.11
N ILE A 91 5.39 33.67 26.00
CA ILE A 91 4.49 33.92 24.87
C ILE A 91 3.74 35.23 25.12
N GLY A 92 4.23 36.31 24.51
CA GLY A 92 3.56 37.61 24.46
C GLY A 92 2.50 37.68 23.36
N SER A 93 1.25 37.91 23.77
CA SER A 93 0.08 38.12 22.92
C SER A 93 0.18 39.40 22.09
N VAL A 94 -0.03 39.29 20.77
CA VAL A 94 -0.18 40.45 19.88
C VAL A 94 -1.64 40.56 19.44
N SER A 95 -2.34 41.55 19.98
CA SER A 95 -3.64 42.00 19.49
C SER A 95 -3.47 42.79 18.19
N VAL A 96 -4.08 42.33 17.11
CA VAL A 96 -4.17 43.06 15.84
C VAL A 96 -5.42 43.93 15.85
N LYS A 97 -5.23 45.26 15.83
CA LYS A 97 -6.29 46.26 15.64
C LYS A 97 -6.68 46.32 14.16
N VAL A 98 -7.94 46.02 13.86
CA VAL A 98 -8.60 46.24 12.58
C VAL A 98 -8.92 47.74 12.44
N SER A 99 -8.41 48.40 11.42
CA SER A 99 -8.84 49.75 11.04
C SER A 99 -9.62 49.70 9.73
N ARG A 100 -10.91 50.05 9.83
CA ARG A 100 -11.83 50.29 8.72
C ARG A 100 -11.44 51.60 8.04
N ASN A 101 -11.37 51.60 6.72
CA ASN A 101 -11.60 52.81 5.94
C ASN A 101 -12.57 52.51 4.80
N HIS A 102 -13.76 53.10 4.90
CA HIS A 102 -14.66 53.31 3.78
C HIS A 102 -14.13 54.45 2.91
N ARG A 103 -14.19 54.29 1.58
CA ARG A 103 -14.57 55.36 0.66
C ARG A 103 -14.98 54.78 -0.69
N ALA A 104 -16.22 55.08 -1.06
CA ALA A 104 -16.72 55.00 -2.43
C ALA A 104 -16.50 56.38 -3.09
N GLU A 105 -16.16 56.39 -4.38
CA GLU A 105 -16.50 57.39 -5.40
C GLU A 105 -15.67 57.08 -6.66
N THR A 106 -16.30 56.51 -7.70
CA THR A 106 -16.95 57.13 -8.88
C THR A 106 -16.02 57.11 -10.10
N ALA A 107 -16.61 56.60 -11.18
CA ALA A 107 -15.99 56.41 -12.47
C ALA A 107 -15.91 57.73 -13.23
N GLU A 108 -14.84 57.96 -13.98
CA GLU A 108 -14.95 58.65 -15.25
C GLU A 108 -13.81 58.32 -16.22
N ARG A 109 -14.18 58.43 -17.49
CA ARG A 109 -13.70 57.73 -18.66
C ARG A 109 -12.77 58.64 -19.45
N LYS A 110 -11.57 58.18 -19.84
CA LYS A 110 -10.84 58.75 -20.97
C LYS A 110 -10.37 57.68 -21.94
N THR A 111 -10.77 57.92 -23.18
CA THR A 111 -10.54 57.24 -24.46
C THR A 111 -9.07 57.19 -24.88
N ARG A 112 -8.65 56.13 -25.58
CA ARG A 112 -8.33 56.14 -27.03
C ARG A 112 -7.56 54.88 -27.45
N GLN A 113 -7.85 54.45 -28.69
CA GLN A 113 -6.97 53.76 -29.64
C GLN A 113 -6.57 52.33 -29.25
N GLY A 114 -6.80 51.31 -30.07
CA GLY A 114 -6.44 51.29 -31.48
C GLY A 114 -5.42 50.16 -31.63
N ARG A 115 -5.95 48.93 -31.67
CA ARG A 115 -5.38 47.70 -32.24
C ARG A 115 -3.91 47.78 -32.69
N GLU A 116 -3.01 47.36 -31.80
CA GLU A 116 -1.74 46.74 -32.20
C GLU A 116 -1.75 45.30 -31.64
N THR A 117 -1.85 44.35 -32.56
CA THR A 117 -1.70 42.93 -32.28
C THR A 117 -0.26 42.67 -31.88
N MET A 118 -0.03 42.43 -30.59
CA MET A 118 1.25 41.93 -30.11
C MET A 118 1.54 40.58 -30.79
N PRO A 119 2.78 40.35 -31.26
CA PRO A 119 3.13 39.13 -31.97
C PRO A 119 2.91 37.94 -31.05
N ARG A 120 2.39 36.85 -31.65
CA ARG A 120 2.30 35.53 -31.06
C ARG A 120 3.62 35.24 -30.37
N ARG A 121 3.64 35.38 -29.03
CA ARG A 121 4.81 35.08 -28.21
C ARG A 121 5.17 33.65 -28.52
N GLU A 122 6.27 33.49 -29.25
CA GLU A 122 6.86 32.20 -29.56
C GLU A 122 6.85 31.41 -28.27
N THR A 123 6.18 30.27 -28.34
CA THR A 123 6.16 29.26 -27.28
C THR A 123 7.58 29.13 -26.77
N MET A 124 7.79 29.51 -25.50
CA MET A 124 9.03 29.16 -24.80
C MET A 124 9.30 27.68 -25.07
N PRO A 125 10.54 27.32 -25.41
CA PRO A 125 10.87 25.95 -25.77
C PRO A 125 10.34 25.08 -24.64
N ARG A 126 9.45 24.16 -25.02
CA ARG A 126 8.83 23.17 -24.15
C ARG A 126 9.93 22.69 -23.22
N ARG A 127 9.86 23.13 -21.96
CA ARG A 127 10.81 22.85 -20.89
C ARG A 127 11.30 21.44 -21.13
N GLU A 128 12.55 21.32 -21.57
CA GLU A 128 13.11 20.06 -22.04
C GLU A 128 12.75 19.04 -20.97
N THR A 129 11.78 18.19 -21.32
CA THR A 129 11.38 17.11 -20.44
C THR A 129 12.66 16.33 -20.28
N MET A 130 13.17 16.32 -19.05
CA MET A 130 14.16 15.36 -18.58
C MET A 130 14.05 14.10 -19.45
N PRO A 131 15.11 13.68 -20.15
CA PRO A 131 15.00 12.60 -21.12
C PRO A 131 14.30 11.42 -20.44
N LEU A 132 13.33 10.86 -21.15
CA LEU A 132 12.40 9.81 -20.73
C LEU A 132 13.11 8.47 -20.45
N THR A 133 14.31 8.47 -19.90
CA THR A 133 15.20 7.30 -19.82
C THR A 133 15.10 6.51 -18.52
N THR A 134 14.09 6.73 -17.66
CA THR A 134 13.95 5.95 -16.42
C THR A 134 12.55 5.39 -16.13
N VAL A 135 11.59 5.52 -17.05
CA VAL A 135 10.32 4.79 -16.95
C VAL A 135 10.28 3.68 -18.00
N GLU A 136 10.53 4.02 -19.27
CA GLU A 136 10.63 3.04 -20.36
C GLU A 136 11.83 2.08 -20.22
N ALA A 137 12.93 2.53 -19.60
CA ALA A 137 14.09 1.68 -19.32
C ALA A 137 13.83 0.67 -18.19
N VAL A 138 13.00 1.05 -17.21
CA VAL A 138 12.56 0.23 -16.07
C VAL A 138 11.41 -0.71 -16.45
N GLU A 139 10.71 -0.44 -17.55
CA GLU A 139 9.65 -1.28 -18.11
C GLU A 139 10.18 -2.51 -18.85
N ARG A 140 11.41 -2.51 -19.37
CA ARG A 140 11.89 -3.55 -20.30
C ARG A 140 12.73 -4.67 -19.70
N ASP A 141 13.38 -4.48 -18.55
CA ASP A 141 14.15 -5.56 -17.95
C ASP A 141 14.26 -5.38 -16.41
N PRO A 142 13.69 -6.29 -15.59
CA PRO A 142 13.92 -6.27 -14.14
C PRO A 142 15.41 -6.43 -13.78
N ASP A 143 16.25 -6.83 -14.74
CA ASP A 143 17.68 -7.06 -14.59
C ASP A 143 18.54 -5.79 -14.81
N GLN A 144 17.95 -4.62 -15.08
CA GLN A 144 18.69 -3.38 -15.39
C GLN A 144 19.70 -2.98 -14.29
N PHE A 145 19.48 -3.40 -13.04
CA PHE A 145 20.35 -3.12 -11.90
C PHE A 145 21.35 -4.24 -11.57
N GLY A 146 21.47 -5.28 -12.40
CA GLY A 146 22.40 -6.39 -12.17
C GLY A 146 22.06 -7.27 -10.95
N VAL A 147 20.87 -7.11 -10.36
CA VAL A 147 20.41 -7.80 -9.14
C VAL A 147 20.44 -9.32 -9.29
N PHE A 148 20.21 -9.83 -10.49
CA PHE A 148 20.21 -11.26 -10.80
C PHE A 148 21.56 -11.81 -11.28
N ALA A 149 22.60 -10.98 -11.38
CA ALA A 149 23.90 -11.42 -11.89
C ALA A 149 24.55 -12.53 -11.04
N GLU A 150 24.28 -12.57 -9.74
CA GLU A 150 24.83 -13.56 -8.82
C GLU A 150 23.91 -14.76 -8.56
N LEU A 151 22.74 -14.80 -9.18
CA LEU A 151 21.73 -15.84 -8.98
C LEU A 151 21.85 -16.95 -10.03
N SER A 152 21.54 -18.18 -9.63
CA SER A 152 21.37 -19.28 -10.59
C SER A 152 20.07 -19.10 -11.39
N ASP A 153 19.97 -19.74 -12.57
CA ASP A 153 18.77 -19.60 -13.43
C ASP A 153 17.48 -20.01 -12.71
N MET A 154 17.58 -21.04 -11.86
CA MET A 154 16.46 -21.55 -11.07
C MET A 154 16.07 -20.57 -9.95
N GLN A 155 17.06 -19.90 -9.33
CA GLN A 155 16.80 -18.90 -8.30
C GLN A 155 16.22 -17.61 -8.91
N GLU A 156 16.71 -17.18 -10.07
CA GLU A 156 16.15 -16.04 -10.80
C GLU A 156 14.69 -16.32 -11.20
N LEU A 157 14.39 -17.49 -11.77
CA LEU A 157 13.01 -17.89 -12.07
C LEU A 157 12.16 -17.89 -10.79
N PHE A 158 12.68 -18.45 -9.69
CA PHE A 158 11.99 -18.45 -8.41
C PHE A 158 11.62 -17.04 -7.94
N VAL A 159 12.57 -16.09 -7.97
CA VAL A 159 12.31 -14.70 -7.57
C VAL A 159 11.24 -14.07 -8.47
N ARG A 160 11.34 -14.23 -9.80
CA ARG A 160 10.36 -13.69 -10.75
C ARG A 160 8.96 -14.24 -10.50
N GLU A 161 8.84 -15.54 -10.29
CA GLU A 161 7.57 -16.21 -10.00
C GLU A 161 7.02 -15.86 -8.61
N TYR A 162 7.89 -15.69 -7.63
CA TYR A 162 7.52 -15.30 -6.26
C TYR A 162 6.94 -13.89 -6.23
N LEU A 163 7.48 -12.98 -7.03
CA LEU A 163 6.97 -11.62 -7.13
C LEU A 163 5.57 -11.53 -7.77
N ILE A 164 5.00 -12.61 -8.32
CA ILE A 164 3.64 -12.58 -8.88
C ILE A 164 2.59 -12.66 -7.76
N ASP A 165 2.74 -13.60 -6.83
CA ASP A 165 1.73 -13.96 -5.83
C ASP A 165 2.24 -13.98 -4.38
N LEU A 166 3.54 -13.72 -4.16
CA LEU A 166 4.25 -13.83 -2.88
C LEU A 166 4.08 -15.20 -2.21
N ASN A 167 3.83 -16.24 -3.02
CA ASN A 167 3.65 -17.60 -2.55
C ASN A 167 4.88 -18.45 -2.87
N GLY A 168 5.68 -18.75 -1.83
CA GLY A 168 6.94 -19.47 -1.98
C GLY A 168 6.77 -20.86 -2.61
N LYS A 169 5.79 -21.66 -2.15
CA LYS A 169 5.57 -23.02 -2.66
C LYS A 169 5.18 -23.01 -4.13
N ALA A 170 4.24 -22.14 -4.51
CA ALA A 170 3.78 -22.04 -5.88
C ALA A 170 4.90 -21.55 -6.80
N ALA A 171 5.67 -20.55 -6.35
CA ALA A 171 6.82 -20.03 -7.08
C ALA A 171 7.90 -21.10 -7.31
N ALA A 172 8.22 -21.91 -6.29
CA ALA A 172 9.19 -23.00 -6.44
C ALA A 172 8.74 -24.05 -7.47
N ILE A 173 7.46 -24.41 -7.50
CA ILE A 173 6.93 -25.34 -8.52
C ILE A 173 7.04 -24.74 -9.92
N ARG A 174 6.62 -23.49 -10.11
CA ARG A 174 6.70 -22.79 -11.41
C ARG A 174 8.14 -22.59 -11.88
N ALA A 175 9.06 -22.35 -10.95
CA ALA A 175 10.49 -22.27 -11.22
C ALA A 175 11.13 -23.61 -11.60
N GLY A 176 10.44 -24.74 -11.41
CA GLY A 176 10.88 -26.08 -11.80
C GLY A 176 11.48 -26.92 -10.66
N TYR A 177 11.32 -26.52 -9.40
CA TYR A 177 11.68 -27.36 -8.26
C TYR A 177 10.68 -28.50 -8.08
N SER A 178 11.13 -29.59 -7.45
CA SER A 178 10.27 -30.76 -7.18
C SER A 178 9.06 -30.37 -6.35
N ALA A 179 7.85 -30.70 -6.83
CA ALA A 179 6.61 -30.41 -6.12
C ALA A 179 6.55 -31.03 -4.71
N ARG A 180 7.22 -32.16 -4.49
CA ARG A 180 7.28 -32.83 -3.18
C ARG A 180 8.11 -32.06 -2.15
N SER A 181 9.09 -31.28 -2.59
CA SER A 181 9.99 -30.50 -1.70
C SER A 181 9.89 -29.00 -1.91
N ALA A 182 8.95 -28.53 -2.72
CA ALA A 182 8.80 -27.12 -3.11
C ALA A 182 8.66 -26.19 -1.91
N GLU A 183 7.96 -26.61 -0.87
CA GLU A 183 7.74 -25.82 0.34
C GLU A 183 9.03 -25.65 1.17
N THR A 184 9.75 -26.74 1.41
CA THR A 184 11.05 -26.71 2.10
C THR A 184 12.10 -25.95 1.29
N GLN A 185 12.12 -26.13 -0.04
CA GLN A 185 13.03 -25.41 -0.94
C GLN A 185 12.71 -23.92 -0.98
N ALA A 186 11.43 -23.53 -1.06
CA ALA A 186 11.02 -22.14 -1.04
C ALA A 186 11.44 -21.44 0.25
N SER A 187 11.22 -22.07 1.41
CA SER A 187 11.67 -21.51 2.70
C SER A 187 13.18 -21.32 2.74
N ARG A 188 13.97 -22.32 2.31
CA ARG A 188 15.44 -22.20 2.22
C ARG A 188 15.88 -21.10 1.24
N LEU A 189 15.21 -20.99 0.09
CA LEU A 189 15.50 -19.96 -0.92
C LEU A 189 15.24 -18.57 -0.37
N LEU A 190 14.11 -18.35 0.31
CA LEU A 190 13.78 -17.06 0.92
C LEU A 190 14.71 -16.68 2.08
N SER A 191 15.29 -17.67 2.77
CA SER A 191 16.34 -17.45 3.77
C SER A 191 17.74 -17.24 3.19
N THR A 192 17.93 -17.47 1.89
CA THR A 192 19.23 -17.26 1.24
C THR A 192 19.41 -15.78 0.97
N GLU A 193 20.44 -15.15 1.57
CA GLU A 193 20.71 -13.70 1.51
C GLU A 193 20.59 -13.11 0.09
N LYS A 194 21.25 -13.73 -0.91
CA LYS A 194 21.20 -13.27 -2.31
C LYS A 194 19.80 -13.26 -2.93
N VAL A 195 18.97 -14.25 -2.60
CA VAL A 195 17.60 -14.36 -3.10
C VAL A 195 16.70 -13.38 -2.35
N HIS A 196 16.87 -13.28 -1.03
CA HIS A 196 16.17 -12.31 -0.20
C HIS A 196 16.40 -10.88 -0.68
N ASP A 197 17.65 -10.49 -0.90
CA ASP A 197 18.01 -9.15 -1.36
C ASP A 197 17.47 -8.86 -2.76
N ALA A 198 17.48 -9.86 -3.64
CA ALA A 198 16.88 -9.73 -4.97
C ALA A 198 15.36 -9.51 -4.89
N VAL A 199 14.66 -10.25 -4.03
CA VAL A 199 13.21 -10.05 -3.79
C VAL A 199 12.96 -8.66 -3.21
N ALA A 200 13.69 -8.26 -2.16
CA ALA A 200 13.52 -6.97 -1.50
C ALA A 200 13.77 -5.81 -2.47
N MET A 201 14.82 -5.90 -3.27
CA MET A 201 15.14 -4.87 -4.26
C MET A 201 14.07 -4.79 -5.35
N GLN A 202 13.59 -5.91 -5.88
CA GLN A 202 12.52 -5.92 -6.89
C GLN A 202 11.19 -5.39 -6.35
N LEU A 203 10.84 -5.70 -5.10
CA LEU A 203 9.68 -5.12 -4.43
C LEU A 203 9.84 -3.59 -4.30
N SER A 204 11.03 -3.11 -3.92
CA SER A 204 11.31 -1.67 -3.83
C SER A 204 11.23 -0.97 -5.19
N ILE A 205 11.72 -1.61 -6.26
CA ILE A 205 11.63 -1.09 -7.63
C ILE A 205 10.17 -1.05 -8.06
N ARG A 206 9.40 -2.12 -7.81
CA ARG A 206 7.97 -2.15 -8.11
C ARG A 206 7.18 -1.07 -7.37
N ALA A 207 7.46 -0.88 -6.08
CA ALA A 207 6.85 0.18 -5.27
C ALA A 207 7.15 1.57 -5.86
N LYS A 208 8.42 1.84 -6.19
CA LYS A 208 8.85 3.08 -6.87
C LYS A 208 8.19 3.27 -8.24
N ARG A 209 8.02 2.20 -9.04
CA ARG A 209 7.33 2.24 -10.34
C ARG A 209 5.87 2.68 -10.22
N LEU A 210 5.19 2.25 -9.15
CA LEU A 210 3.80 2.61 -8.89
C LEU A 210 3.66 4.00 -8.26
N GLY A 211 4.77 4.68 -7.94
CA GLY A 211 4.77 5.95 -7.22
C GLY A 211 4.31 5.83 -5.77
N ILE A 212 4.24 4.62 -5.23
CA ILE A 212 3.83 4.33 -3.85
C ILE A 212 5.08 3.81 -3.14
N ASP A 213 5.86 4.73 -2.58
CA ASP A 213 6.94 4.37 -1.66
C ASP A 213 6.45 4.39 -0.20
N ALA A 214 7.28 3.91 0.72
CA ALA A 214 6.93 3.89 2.14
C ALA A 214 6.63 5.31 2.66
N ASP A 215 7.39 6.31 2.19
CA ASP A 215 7.21 7.70 2.57
C ASP A 215 5.86 8.26 2.08
N GLU A 216 5.41 7.89 0.88
CA GLU A 216 4.10 8.28 0.34
C GLU A 216 2.96 7.66 1.15
N VAL A 217 3.08 6.37 1.50
CA VAL A 217 2.09 5.73 2.37
C VAL A 217 2.02 6.41 3.74
N ILE A 218 3.18 6.77 4.31
CA ILE A 218 3.26 7.53 5.56
C ILE A 218 2.63 8.93 5.39
N ARG A 219 2.90 9.63 4.27
CA ARG A 219 2.26 10.93 3.97
C ARG A 219 0.74 10.81 3.90
N ILE A 220 0.22 9.75 3.28
CA ILE A 220 -1.22 9.49 3.22
C ILE A 220 -1.78 9.27 4.62
N TRP A 221 -1.13 8.46 5.47
CA TRP A 221 -1.56 8.24 6.85
C TRP A 221 -1.57 9.55 7.65
N VAL A 222 -0.50 10.34 7.59
CA VAL A 222 -0.43 11.65 8.26
C VAL A 222 -1.56 12.59 7.78
N THR A 223 -1.84 12.59 6.49
CA THR A 223 -2.92 13.41 5.91
C THR A 223 -4.28 13.02 6.47
N ILE A 224 -4.58 11.71 6.57
CA ILE A 224 -5.84 11.22 7.13
C ILE A 224 -5.91 11.48 8.64
N VAL A 225 -4.79 11.34 9.35
CA VAL A 225 -4.72 11.63 10.79
C VAL A 225 -4.99 13.10 11.08
N ASN A 226 -4.49 14.00 10.25
CA ASN A 226 -4.69 15.44 10.43
C ASN A 226 -6.04 15.94 9.88
N LEU A 227 -6.82 15.09 9.21
CA LEU A 227 -8.12 15.45 8.68
C LEU A 227 -9.12 15.79 9.80
N ASP A 228 -9.86 16.88 9.61
CA ASP A 228 -11.03 17.22 10.42
C ASP A 228 -12.27 16.50 9.87
N TYR A 229 -12.84 15.60 10.68
CA TYR A 229 -14.01 14.81 10.31
C TYR A 229 -15.30 15.64 10.23
N ASN A 230 -15.29 16.87 10.77
CA ASN A 230 -16.37 17.84 10.55
C ASN A 230 -16.48 18.24 9.06
N GLU A 231 -15.50 17.93 8.21
CA GLU A 231 -15.65 18.05 6.76
C GLU A 231 -16.71 17.10 6.18
N PHE A 232 -17.00 15.97 6.84
CA PHE A 232 -18.02 15.01 6.40
C PHE A 232 -19.37 15.25 7.07
N SER A 233 -19.39 15.24 8.40
CA SER A 233 -20.59 15.29 9.21
C SER A 233 -20.36 16.18 10.42
N GLN A 234 -21.26 17.13 10.62
CA GLN A 234 -21.19 18.11 11.69
C GLN A 234 -22.38 17.96 12.61
N LEU A 235 -22.16 18.13 13.90
CA LEU A 235 -23.23 18.36 14.85
C LEU A 235 -23.42 19.86 15.02
N ARG A 236 -24.45 20.41 14.37
CA ARG A 236 -24.72 21.85 14.37
C ARG A 236 -25.79 22.21 15.40
N ARG A 237 -25.64 23.37 16.03
CA ARG A 237 -26.70 24.03 16.80
C ARG A 237 -27.31 25.11 15.92
N VAL A 238 -28.56 24.90 15.51
CA VAL A 238 -29.33 25.84 14.69
C VAL A 238 -30.29 26.64 15.56
N CYS A 239 -30.65 27.85 15.14
CA CYS A 239 -31.67 28.62 15.86
C CYS A 239 -33.01 27.88 15.90
N CYS A 240 -33.81 28.07 16.96
CA CYS A 240 -35.19 27.57 16.98
C CYS A 240 -36.13 28.52 16.21
N PRO A 241 -37.36 28.08 15.86
CA PRO A 241 -38.35 28.90 15.16
C PRO A 241 -38.75 30.20 15.87
N TYR A 242 -38.39 30.39 17.13
CA TYR A 242 -38.76 31.56 17.95
C TYR A 242 -37.56 32.48 18.24
N CYS A 243 -36.35 32.11 17.81
CA CYS A 243 -35.13 32.84 18.18
C CYS A 243 -35.13 34.28 17.69
N TRP A 244 -35.55 34.50 16.45
CA TRP A 244 -35.37 35.78 15.76
C TRP A 244 -36.69 36.44 15.35
N GLY A 245 -37.83 35.96 15.86
CA GLY A 245 -39.14 36.59 15.64
C GLY A 245 -39.33 37.81 16.53
N GLU A 246 -40.16 38.76 16.10
CA GLU A 246 -40.47 39.94 16.91
C GLU A 246 -41.14 39.49 18.23
N GLY A 247 -40.57 39.91 19.37
CA GLY A 247 -41.02 39.44 20.69
C GLY A 247 -40.92 37.91 20.88
N HIS A 248 -40.03 37.23 20.14
CA HIS A 248 -39.95 35.76 20.08
C HIS A 248 -41.22 35.08 19.55
N ALA A 249 -42.00 35.78 18.71
CA ALA A 249 -43.06 35.17 17.93
C ALA A 249 -42.52 34.07 17.01
N ARG A 250 -43.39 33.11 16.67
CA ARG A 250 -43.00 31.97 15.84
C ARG A 250 -42.75 32.42 14.40
N GLN A 251 -41.54 32.21 13.93
CA GLN A 251 -41.18 32.35 12.52
C GLN A 251 -41.51 31.08 11.75
N TYR A 252 -41.91 31.26 10.49
CA TYR A 252 -42.24 30.17 9.59
C TYR A 252 -41.30 30.15 8.38
N THR A 253 -41.12 28.99 7.77
CA THR A 253 -40.70 28.95 6.36
C THR A 253 -41.91 29.23 5.48
N PRO A 254 -41.73 29.67 4.22
CA PRO A 254 -42.85 29.91 3.32
C PRO A 254 -43.81 28.71 3.20
N SER A 255 -43.28 27.48 3.07
CA SER A 255 -44.08 26.26 3.07
C SER A 255 -44.73 25.97 4.42
N GLY A 256 -43.98 26.15 5.51
CA GLY A 256 -44.47 25.92 6.87
C GLY A 256 -45.61 26.86 7.27
N LEU A 257 -45.61 28.10 6.78
CA LEU A 257 -46.69 29.05 6.99
C LEU A 257 -47.97 28.59 6.30
N GLN A 258 -47.87 28.19 5.03
CA GLN A 258 -49.01 27.68 4.27
C GLN A 258 -49.61 26.43 4.93
N GLU A 259 -48.78 25.51 5.41
CA GLU A 259 -49.22 24.35 6.17
C GLU A 259 -49.91 24.74 7.49
N ALA A 260 -49.40 25.75 8.19
CA ALA A 260 -49.99 26.22 9.44
C ALA A 260 -51.36 26.87 9.21
N ILE A 261 -51.50 27.71 8.18
CA ILE A 261 -52.78 28.30 7.76
C ILE A 261 -53.78 27.19 7.43
N GLN A 262 -53.38 26.17 6.66
CA GLN A 262 -54.24 25.05 6.32
C GLN A 262 -54.65 24.23 7.54
N LYS A 263 -53.71 23.94 8.45
CA LYS A 263 -54.01 23.24 9.71
C LYS A 263 -54.99 24.03 10.56
N HIS A 264 -54.82 25.35 10.66
CA HIS A 264 -55.73 26.23 11.39
C HIS A 264 -57.12 26.26 10.76
N ALA A 265 -57.20 26.40 9.43
CA ALA A 265 -58.48 26.36 8.71
C ALA A 265 -59.21 25.02 8.89
N ARG A 266 -58.48 23.90 8.87
CA ARG A 266 -59.04 22.56 9.13
C ARG A 266 -59.55 22.45 10.57
N GLU A 267 -58.78 22.93 11.54
CA GLU A 267 -59.17 22.90 12.95
C GLU A 267 -60.40 23.78 13.21
N ARG A 268 -60.42 24.99 12.64
CA ARG A 268 -61.57 25.90 12.67
C ARG A 268 -62.82 25.23 12.11
N ALA A 269 -62.72 24.59 10.94
CA ALA A 269 -63.84 23.86 10.32
C ALA A 269 -64.30 22.68 11.18
N ARG A 270 -63.36 21.96 11.82
CA ARG A 270 -63.67 20.85 12.73
C ARG A 270 -64.42 21.34 13.96
N ARG A 271 -63.96 22.41 14.62
CA ARG A 271 -64.60 22.99 15.80
C ARG A 271 -65.99 23.54 15.48
N LYS A 272 -66.12 24.34 14.42
CA LYS A 272 -67.43 24.82 13.92
C LYS A 272 -68.44 23.72 13.60
N LYS A 273 -67.96 22.57 13.13
CA LYS A 273 -68.81 21.41 12.86
C LYS A 273 -69.29 20.73 14.14
N ALA A 274 -68.48 20.73 15.20
CA ALA A 274 -68.84 20.15 16.50
C ALA A 274 -69.74 21.10 17.31
N ASP A 275 -69.38 22.37 17.35
CA ASP A 275 -70.13 23.46 17.96
C ASP A 275 -69.98 24.72 17.09
N ALA A 276 -71.09 25.22 16.54
CA ALA A 276 -71.09 26.38 15.66
C ALA A 276 -70.60 27.66 16.37
N THR A 277 -70.66 27.72 17.70
CA THR A 277 -70.22 28.86 18.51
C THR A 277 -68.73 28.85 18.85
N ASP A 278 -68.07 27.69 18.72
CA ASP A 278 -66.63 27.53 18.98
C ASP A 278 -65.80 27.87 17.72
N ASP A 279 -65.72 29.16 17.39
CA ASP A 279 -64.89 29.69 16.31
C ASP A 279 -63.56 30.25 16.84
N ILE A 280 -62.45 29.60 16.50
CA ILE A 280 -61.09 30.07 16.83
C ILE A 280 -60.58 31.22 15.96
N GLY A 281 -61.39 31.74 15.06
CA GLY A 281 -61.07 32.90 14.24
C GLY A 281 -60.23 32.56 13.00
N GLU A 282 -59.73 33.60 12.34
CA GLU A 282 -58.81 33.47 11.21
C GLU A 282 -57.37 33.31 11.69
N PHE A 283 -56.54 32.68 10.86
CA PHE A 283 -55.12 32.61 11.18
C PHE A 283 -54.53 34.03 11.16
N PRO A 284 -53.77 34.45 12.18
CA PRO A 284 -53.21 35.80 12.23
C PRO A 284 -52.37 36.13 10.99
N GLU A 285 -52.40 37.39 10.55
CA GLU A 285 -51.55 37.83 9.45
C GLU A 285 -50.08 37.71 9.86
N TYR A 286 -49.26 37.12 8.98
CA TYR A 286 -47.84 36.91 9.24
C TYR A 286 -47.02 38.09 8.72
N THR A 287 -46.46 38.88 9.64
CA THR A 287 -45.66 40.07 9.33
C THR A 287 -44.17 39.91 9.63
N ASP A 288 -43.79 38.83 10.32
CA ASP A 288 -42.42 38.56 10.76
C ASP A 288 -41.46 38.14 9.62
N ALA A 289 -40.16 38.26 9.87
CA ALA A 289 -39.12 37.74 8.99
C ALA A 289 -39.21 36.21 8.85
N TRP A 290 -38.90 35.68 7.67
CA TRP A 290 -38.88 34.23 7.42
C TRP A 290 -37.87 33.50 8.31
N TYR A 291 -38.23 32.30 8.74
CA TYR A 291 -37.38 31.42 9.51
C TYR A 291 -36.19 30.94 8.66
N ASP A 292 -34.96 31.28 9.10
CA ASP A 292 -33.72 30.78 8.52
C ASP A 292 -32.92 30.02 9.58
N LYS A 293 -32.96 28.69 9.48
CA LYS A 293 -32.27 27.78 10.40
C LYS A 293 -30.75 27.94 10.44
N ARG A 294 -30.14 28.58 9.43
CA ARG A 294 -28.69 28.75 9.37
C ARG A 294 -28.18 29.83 10.33
N LYS A 295 -29.07 30.66 10.89
CA LYS A 295 -28.68 31.67 11.87
C LYS A 295 -28.24 31.00 13.17
N ALA A 296 -27.29 31.64 13.86
CA ALA A 296 -26.92 31.24 15.21
C ALA A 296 -28.14 31.33 16.15
N PRO A 297 -28.23 30.47 17.18
CA PRO A 297 -29.23 30.62 18.23
C PRO A 297 -29.14 32.01 18.89
N HIS A 298 -30.29 32.62 19.18
CA HIS A 298 -30.34 33.89 19.88
C HIS A 298 -30.10 33.65 21.38
N GLU A 299 -29.12 34.32 21.97
CA GLU A 299 -28.67 34.10 23.35
C GLU A 299 -29.83 34.22 24.36
N ASP A 300 -30.64 35.26 24.22
CA ASP A 300 -31.78 35.52 25.13
C ASP A 300 -33.10 34.87 24.70
N CYS A 301 -33.07 33.87 23.79
CA CYS A 301 -34.32 33.23 23.37
C CYS A 301 -34.99 32.51 24.55
N PRO A 302 -36.27 32.82 24.89
CA PRO A 302 -36.96 32.22 26.02
C PRO A 302 -37.30 30.75 25.79
N GLU A 303 -37.37 30.31 24.52
CA GLU A 303 -37.73 28.94 24.15
C GLU A 303 -36.53 27.99 24.18
N CYS A 304 -35.38 28.40 23.63
CA CYS A 304 -34.20 27.54 23.56
C CYS A 304 -33.08 27.96 24.53
N HIS A 305 -33.25 29.08 25.25
CA HIS A 305 -32.28 29.63 26.20
C HIS A 305 -30.87 29.78 25.61
N GLY A 306 -30.77 30.25 24.36
CA GLY A 306 -29.51 30.39 23.63
C GLY A 306 -28.87 29.08 23.17
N ARG A 307 -29.45 27.90 23.46
CA ARG A 307 -28.85 26.60 23.12
C ARG A 307 -29.16 26.13 21.71
N GLY A 308 -30.22 26.65 21.11
CA GLY A 308 -30.70 26.22 19.80
C GLY A 308 -31.21 24.78 19.77
N ILE A 309 -31.37 24.26 18.55
CA ILE A 309 -31.78 22.88 18.26
C ILE A 309 -30.59 22.15 17.65
N GLU A 310 -30.39 20.90 18.05
CA GLU A 310 -29.34 20.04 17.51
C GLU A 310 -29.75 19.46 16.15
N GLU A 311 -28.90 19.62 15.14
CA GLU A 311 -29.09 19.08 13.80
C GLU A 311 -27.80 18.41 13.33
N VAL A 312 -27.89 17.14 12.91
CA VAL A 312 -26.80 16.46 12.21
C VAL A 312 -26.79 16.95 10.76
N PHE A 313 -25.66 17.50 10.33
CA PHE A 313 -25.49 18.03 8.98
C PHE A 313 -24.38 17.29 8.24
N PHE A 314 -24.72 16.73 7.09
CA PHE A 314 -23.74 16.14 6.17
C PHE A 314 -23.36 17.16 5.10
N ASN A 315 -22.06 17.41 4.95
CA ASN A 315 -21.55 18.28 3.89
C ASN A 315 -21.66 17.60 2.51
N ASP A 316 -21.64 18.40 1.44
CA ASP A 316 -21.66 17.89 0.08
C ASP A 316 -20.34 17.19 -0.26
N THR A 317 -20.42 15.88 -0.52
CA THR A 317 -19.25 15.05 -0.79
C THR A 317 -18.61 15.32 -2.15
N ARG A 318 -19.28 16.06 -3.05
CA ARG A 318 -18.71 16.47 -4.36
C ARG A 318 -17.62 17.53 -4.23
N THR A 319 -17.62 18.27 -3.13
CA THR A 319 -16.71 19.41 -2.89
C THR A 319 -15.68 19.13 -1.78
N LEU A 320 -15.42 17.87 -1.46
CA LEU A 320 -14.46 17.49 -0.43
C LEU A 320 -13.04 17.94 -0.77
N SER A 321 -12.30 18.33 0.27
CA SER A 321 -10.87 18.61 0.19
C SER A 321 -10.08 17.38 -0.29
N PRO A 322 -8.87 17.55 -0.84
CA PRO A 322 -8.04 16.42 -1.25
C PRO A 322 -7.79 15.40 -0.12
N ALA A 323 -7.60 15.89 1.11
CA ALA A 323 -7.42 15.04 2.30
C ALA A 323 -8.70 14.27 2.66
N ALA A 324 -9.85 14.93 2.68
CA ALA A 324 -11.13 14.29 2.94
C ALA A 324 -11.48 13.24 1.89
N ARG A 325 -11.14 13.50 0.62
CA ARG A 325 -11.36 12.54 -0.47
C ARG A 325 -10.55 11.26 -0.31
N LEU A 326 -9.34 11.33 0.24
CA LEU A 326 -8.53 10.13 0.54
C LEU A 326 -9.17 9.28 1.64
N ALA A 327 -9.78 9.91 2.64
CA ALA A 327 -10.40 9.21 3.77
C ALA A 327 -11.83 8.72 3.50
N TYR A 328 -12.52 9.27 2.49
CA TYR A 328 -13.91 8.94 2.18
C TYR A 328 -14.04 7.59 1.44
N CYS A 329 -14.77 6.65 2.03
CA CYS A 329 -14.98 5.30 1.48
C CYS A 329 -16.39 5.10 0.87
N GLY A 330 -17.31 6.05 1.05
CA GLY A 330 -18.67 5.99 0.53
C GLY A 330 -19.74 6.23 1.60
N VAL A 331 -20.97 5.85 1.28
CA VAL A 331 -22.13 6.01 2.16
C VAL A 331 -22.96 4.74 2.17
N LYS A 332 -23.46 4.36 3.35
CA LYS A 332 -24.38 3.27 3.55
C LYS A 332 -25.72 3.81 4.03
N VAL A 333 -26.80 3.45 3.33
CA VAL A 333 -28.17 3.82 3.72
C VAL A 333 -28.77 2.67 4.52
N GLY A 334 -28.98 2.89 5.81
CA GLY A 334 -29.61 1.95 6.73
C GLY A 334 -31.05 2.32 7.07
N LYS A 335 -31.68 1.52 7.94
CA LYS A 335 -33.02 1.81 8.49
C LYS A 335 -33.01 3.04 9.42
N GLU A 336 -31.90 3.23 10.13
CA GLU A 336 -31.67 4.31 11.11
C GLU A 336 -31.21 5.63 10.45
N GLY A 337 -30.91 5.61 9.14
CA GLY A 337 -30.44 6.78 8.40
C GLY A 337 -29.21 6.53 7.55
N ILE A 338 -28.46 7.60 7.29
CA ILE A 338 -27.29 7.62 6.41
C ILE A 338 -26.02 7.51 7.26
N GLU A 339 -25.18 6.53 6.95
CA GLU A 339 -23.86 6.32 7.58
C GLU A 339 -22.76 6.67 6.58
N VAL A 340 -21.89 7.63 6.93
CA VAL A 340 -20.72 7.98 6.11
C VAL A 340 -19.59 7.03 6.46
N LEU A 341 -19.09 6.29 5.47
CA LEU A 341 -17.98 5.36 5.64
C LEU A 341 -16.67 6.09 5.40
N THR A 342 -15.76 6.01 6.36
CA THR A 342 -14.42 6.63 6.29
C THR A 342 -13.34 5.64 6.71
N LEU A 343 -12.10 5.91 6.29
CA LEU A 343 -10.94 5.24 6.88
C LEU A 343 -10.85 5.51 8.39
N SER A 344 -10.35 4.53 9.14
CA SER A 344 -10.18 4.65 10.59
C SER A 344 -8.92 5.46 10.92
N LYS A 345 -9.12 6.62 11.55
CA LYS A 345 -8.04 7.49 12.04
C LYS A 345 -7.10 6.75 13.02
N GLU A 346 -7.68 5.94 13.90
CA GLU A 346 -6.93 5.14 14.88
C GLU A 346 -6.02 4.12 14.20
N LYS A 347 -6.51 3.43 13.16
CA LYS A 347 -5.68 2.48 12.41
C LYS A 347 -4.55 3.15 11.65
N MET A 348 -4.79 4.35 11.11
CA MET A 348 -3.71 5.12 10.47
C MET A 348 -2.65 5.56 11.50
N LEU A 349 -3.06 5.97 12.71
CA LEU A 349 -2.16 6.29 13.81
C LEU A 349 -1.35 5.06 14.27
N GLU A 350 -2.00 3.91 14.43
CA GLU A 350 -1.33 2.65 14.80
C GLU A 350 -0.25 2.28 13.77
N ASN A 351 -0.60 2.34 12.48
CA ASN A 351 0.33 2.05 11.38
C ASN A 351 1.49 3.05 11.33
N LEU A 352 1.20 4.34 11.52
CA LEU A 352 2.22 5.39 11.59
C LEU A 352 3.17 5.16 12.77
N ALA A 353 2.64 4.84 13.94
CA ALA A 353 3.46 4.57 15.12
C ALA A 353 4.30 3.29 14.96
N ARG A 354 3.78 2.25 14.30
CA ARG A 354 4.56 1.05 13.95
C ARG A 354 5.68 1.40 12.95
N ALA A 355 5.39 2.20 11.92
CA ALA A 355 6.38 2.62 10.94
C ALA A 355 7.50 3.49 11.55
N LEU A 356 7.19 4.28 12.57
CA LEU A 356 8.18 5.06 13.33
C LEU A 356 8.92 4.25 14.41
N GLY A 357 8.58 2.96 14.58
CA GLY A 357 9.20 2.11 15.60
C GLY A 357 8.84 2.47 17.04
N LEU A 358 7.73 3.19 17.27
CA LEU A 358 7.26 3.56 18.60
C LEU A 358 6.78 2.34 19.39
N PHE A 359 6.38 1.27 18.69
CA PHE A 359 6.04 -0.01 19.29
C PHE A 359 7.21 -0.97 19.16
N LYS A 360 7.71 -1.47 20.30
CA LYS A 360 8.52 -2.69 20.31
C LYS A 360 7.57 -3.86 20.14
N GLU A 361 7.56 -4.47 18.96
CA GLU A 361 6.93 -5.77 18.82
C GLU A 361 7.70 -6.71 19.75
N LYS A 362 7.03 -7.23 20.79
CA LYS A 362 7.61 -8.32 21.58
C LYS A 362 7.82 -9.44 20.57
N GLU A 363 9.08 -9.84 20.39
CA GLU A 363 9.39 -11.10 19.71
C GLU A 363 8.44 -12.13 20.34
N ALA A 364 7.58 -12.74 19.51
CA ALA A 364 6.74 -13.81 19.99
C ALA A 364 7.72 -14.84 20.52
N GLU A 365 7.79 -14.97 21.85
CA GLU A 365 8.39 -16.12 22.48
C GLU A 365 7.62 -17.29 21.91
N VAL A 366 8.18 -17.91 20.88
CA VAL A 366 7.74 -19.20 20.42
C VAL A 366 8.01 -20.06 21.63
N ASN A 367 6.95 -20.28 22.41
CA ASN A 367 6.92 -21.31 23.43
C ASN A 367 6.94 -22.63 22.65
N ILE A 368 8.10 -22.94 22.08
CA ILE A 368 8.51 -24.30 21.86
C ILE A 368 8.49 -24.82 23.28
N ASN A 369 7.47 -25.61 23.63
CA ASN A 369 7.59 -26.50 24.76
C ASN A 369 8.86 -27.30 24.48
N LEU A 370 10.00 -26.82 24.97
CA LEU A 370 11.18 -27.61 25.17
C LEU A 370 10.77 -28.59 26.26
N VAL A 371 10.07 -29.64 25.83
CA VAL A 371 10.17 -30.92 26.51
C VAL A 371 11.67 -31.15 26.58
N SER A 372 12.22 -31.13 27.80
CA SER A 372 13.64 -31.32 28.02
C SER A 372 14.09 -32.55 27.23
N GLY A 373 15.30 -32.53 26.66
CA GLY A 373 15.77 -33.66 25.84
C GLY A 373 15.55 -35.01 26.53
N ASP A 374 15.77 -35.06 27.85
CA ASP A 374 15.53 -36.22 28.71
C ASP A 374 14.08 -36.71 28.72
N GLU A 375 13.10 -35.80 28.76
CA GLU A 375 11.68 -36.15 28.74
C GLU A 375 11.24 -36.65 27.36
N LEU A 376 11.84 -36.10 26.29
CA LEU A 376 11.64 -36.61 24.93
C LEU A 376 12.23 -38.03 24.77
N TYR A 377 13.43 -38.28 25.32
CA TYR A 377 14.06 -39.60 25.34
C TYR A 377 13.24 -40.61 26.14
N ARG A 378 12.65 -40.21 27.28
CA ARG A 378 11.76 -41.09 28.07
C ARG A 378 10.52 -41.51 27.30
N VAL A 379 9.84 -40.55 26.68
CA VAL A 379 8.63 -40.83 25.86
C VAL A 379 8.98 -41.69 24.66
N TYR A 380 10.13 -41.46 24.03
CA TYR A 380 10.63 -42.28 22.93
C TYR A 380 10.92 -43.72 23.38
N ASP A 381 11.66 -43.91 24.47
CA ASP A 381 12.01 -45.23 24.99
C ASP A 381 10.80 -46.04 25.43
N GLU A 382 9.81 -45.37 26.04
CA GLU A 382 8.55 -46.00 26.41
C GLU A 382 7.78 -46.46 25.17
N ARG A 383 7.67 -45.61 24.14
CA ARG A 383 7.05 -45.98 22.86
C ARG A 383 7.78 -47.12 22.17
N MET A 384 9.11 -47.12 22.17
CA MET A 384 9.94 -48.18 21.59
C MET A 384 9.79 -49.49 22.34
N ARG A 385 9.70 -49.46 23.68
CA ARG A 385 9.38 -50.64 24.50
C ARG A 385 7.99 -51.18 24.20
N SER A 386 6.96 -50.33 24.13
CA SER A 386 5.61 -50.77 23.77
C SER A 386 5.54 -51.32 22.34
N ALA A 387 6.31 -50.75 21.39
CA ALA A 387 6.38 -51.26 20.02
C ALA A 387 7.06 -52.63 19.94
N ARG A 388 8.18 -52.82 20.65
CA ARG A 388 8.86 -54.12 20.77
C ARG A 388 7.99 -55.16 21.45
N ALA A 389 7.27 -54.79 22.52
CA ALA A 389 6.33 -55.68 23.19
C ALA A 389 5.17 -56.10 22.28
N ARG A 390 4.62 -55.17 21.48
CA ARG A 390 3.60 -55.50 20.46
C ARG A 390 4.17 -56.42 19.38
N GLN A 391 5.37 -56.16 18.88
CA GLN A 391 6.02 -57.06 17.91
C GLN A 391 6.28 -58.44 18.50
N ALA A 392 6.76 -58.52 19.73
CA ALA A 392 6.98 -59.79 20.43
C ALA A 392 5.66 -60.55 20.63
N ALA A 393 4.57 -59.88 21.03
CA ALA A 393 3.25 -60.49 21.14
C ALA A 393 2.75 -61.04 19.79
N VAL A 394 2.92 -60.26 18.71
CA VAL A 394 2.56 -60.71 17.35
C VAL A 394 3.42 -61.91 16.89
N LEU A 395 4.71 -61.94 17.26
CA LEU A 395 5.58 -63.07 16.95
C LEU A 395 5.19 -64.33 17.72
N VAL A 396 4.79 -64.19 18.99
CA VAL A 396 4.27 -65.29 19.83
C VAL A 396 2.94 -65.81 19.29
N GLU A 397 2.00 -64.92 18.93
CA GLU A 397 0.73 -65.31 18.29
C GLU A 397 0.95 -66.05 16.95
N ARG A 398 2.03 -65.73 16.25
CA ARG A 398 2.45 -66.39 15.00
C ARG A 398 3.33 -67.62 15.21
N GLY A 399 3.57 -68.04 16.45
CA GLY A 399 4.34 -69.25 16.79
C GLY A 399 5.85 -69.15 16.55
N LEU A 400 6.39 -67.95 16.36
CA LEU A 400 7.81 -67.68 16.12
C LEU A 400 8.47 -67.24 17.43
N THR A 401 8.98 -68.19 18.22
CA THR A 401 9.79 -67.88 19.41
C THR A 401 11.22 -67.53 19.02
N ALA A 402 11.93 -66.77 19.86
CA ALA A 402 13.29 -66.25 19.60
C ALA A 402 14.34 -67.33 19.28
N GLU A 403 14.03 -68.61 19.49
CA GLU A 403 14.88 -69.76 19.14
C GLU A 403 14.75 -70.19 17.67
N THR A 404 13.72 -69.72 16.94
CA THR A 404 13.45 -70.09 15.53
C THR A 404 13.83 -69.01 14.52
N VAL A 405 14.24 -67.82 14.96
CA VAL A 405 14.61 -66.70 14.08
C VAL A 405 16.13 -66.54 14.11
N GLU A 406 16.81 -67.07 13.08
CA GLU A 406 18.24 -66.81 12.90
C GLU A 406 18.47 -65.28 12.72
N PRO A 407 19.47 -64.70 13.40
CA PRO A 407 19.77 -63.28 13.24
C PRO A 407 20.20 -62.98 11.79
N ILE A 408 19.68 -61.88 11.23
CA ILE A 408 19.89 -61.45 9.84
C ILE A 408 21.38 -61.39 9.43
N SER A 409 22.28 -61.16 10.38
CA SER A 409 23.73 -61.17 10.14
C SER A 409 24.28 -62.54 9.71
N VAL A 410 23.64 -63.64 10.10
CA VAL A 410 24.06 -65.02 9.77
C VAL A 410 23.54 -65.46 8.40
N VAL A 411 22.36 -64.96 8.01
CA VAL A 411 21.75 -65.23 6.70
C VAL A 411 22.54 -64.57 5.57
N ALA A 412 23.08 -63.37 5.79
CA ALA A 412 23.90 -62.65 4.81
C ALA A 412 25.24 -63.34 4.51
N SER A 413 25.87 -63.98 5.50
CA SER A 413 27.13 -64.72 5.33
C SER A 413 26.98 -66.02 4.53
N ARG A 414 25.77 -66.58 4.42
CA ARG A 414 25.52 -67.85 3.72
C ARG A 414 25.22 -67.66 2.23
N ALA A 415 24.78 -66.46 1.83
CA ALA A 415 24.47 -66.12 0.45
C ALA A 415 25.69 -65.64 -0.37
N GLY A 416 26.84 -65.39 0.28
CA GLY A 416 28.03 -64.84 -0.38
C GLY A 416 29.10 -65.85 -0.80
N ALA A 417 28.84 -67.16 -0.76
CA ALA A 417 29.86 -68.20 -0.94
C ALA A 417 29.54 -69.26 -2.02
N GLN A 418 28.60 -69.01 -2.94
CA GLN A 418 28.16 -70.01 -3.92
C GLN A 418 28.13 -69.60 -5.40
N ASP A 419 28.65 -68.42 -5.77
CA ASP A 419 28.70 -67.99 -7.18
C ASP A 419 30.13 -67.63 -7.59
N ASP A 420 31.02 -68.62 -7.70
CA ASP A 420 32.31 -68.52 -8.41
C ASP A 420 32.77 -69.93 -8.84
N ASP A 421 31.95 -70.61 -9.65
CA ASP A 421 32.43 -71.61 -10.61
C ASP A 421 31.28 -71.96 -11.56
N LEU A 422 31.48 -71.70 -12.87
CA LEU A 422 30.83 -72.29 -14.07
C LEU A 422 30.71 -71.26 -15.22
N THR A 423 31.83 -70.96 -15.87
CA THR A 423 31.87 -70.81 -17.34
C THR A 423 33.13 -71.51 -17.87
N GLY A 424 32.94 -72.61 -18.61
CA GLY A 424 34.03 -73.41 -19.15
C GLY A 424 33.55 -74.69 -19.84
N ASP A 425 32.79 -74.53 -20.92
CA ASP A 425 33.00 -75.24 -22.20
C ASP A 425 32.44 -74.37 -23.35
#